data_AF-A0A024TA58-F1
#
_entry.id   AF-A0A024TA58-F1
#
_cell.length_a   1.000
_cell.length_b   1.000
_cell.length_c   1.000
_cell.angle_alpha   90.00
_cell.angle_beta   90.00
_cell.angle_gamma   90.00
#
_symmetry.space_group_name_H-M   'P 1'
#
loop_
_entity.id
_entity.type
_entity.pdbx_description
1 polymer ?
#
loop_
_entity_poly.entity_id
_entity_poly.type
_entity_poly.pdbx_seq_one_letter_code
_entity_poly.pdbx_strand_id
1 'polypeptide(L)' 'MMSPEVKSIACGWSQCTNGNYVWCNYNTPVKNPKIAKIAGMSKVELKASLTA' A
#
# COMPACT_ATOMS: atom_id res chain seq x y z
N MET A 1 12.07 5.93 2.51
CA MET A 1 12.13 5.46 1.11
C MET A 1 11.91 3.95 1.10
N MET A 2 11.33 3.42 0.02
CA MET A 2 11.11 1.96 -0.13
C MET A 2 12.46 1.25 -0.28
N SER A 3 12.55 0.00 0.20
CA SER A 3 13.74 -0.85 0.02
C SER A 3 14.11 -0.94 -1.47
N PRO A 4 15.36 -0.72 -1.88
CA PRO A 4 15.80 -0.83 -3.29
C PRO A 4 15.54 -2.19 -3.94
N GLU A 5 15.35 -3.21 -3.10
CA GLU A 5 15.09 -4.61 -3.48
C GLU A 5 13.62 -4.85 -3.85
N VAL A 6 12.72 -3.91 -3.60
CA VAL A 6 11.33 -3.99 -4.06
C VAL A 6 11.28 -3.60 -5.54
N LYS A 7 10.99 -4.56 -6.42
CA LYS A 7 10.95 -4.35 -7.87
C LYS A 7 9.60 -3.86 -8.37
N SER A 8 8.53 -4.30 -7.72
CA SER A 8 7.17 -3.86 -8.02
C SER A 8 6.27 -4.02 -6.80
N ILE A 9 5.17 -3.27 -6.81
CA ILE A 9 4.11 -3.32 -5.80
C ILE A 9 2.77 -3.46 -6.51
N ALA A 10 1.90 -4.29 -5.95
CA ALA A 10 0.49 -4.34 -6.33
C ALA A 10 -0.35 -4.29 -5.06
N CYS A 11 -1.30 -3.36 -4.99
CA CYS A 11 -2.24 -3.26 -3.88
C CYS A 11 -3.66 -3.54 -4.38
N GLY A 12 -4.45 -4.18 -3.52
CA GLY A 12 -5.87 -4.37 -3.73
C GLY A 12 -6.64 -3.90 -2.51
N TRP A 13 -7.94 -3.68 -2.71
CA TRP A 13 -8.85 -3.38 -1.63
C TRP A 13 -10.17 -4.12 -1.86
N SER A 14 -10.85 -4.44 -0.77
CA SER A 14 -12.18 -5.05 -0.79
C SER A 14 -13.05 -4.40 0.27
N GLN A 15 -14.27 -4.06 -0.10
CA GLN A 15 -15.31 -3.64 0.83
C GLN A 15 -16.13 -4.86 1.24
N CYS A 16 -15.96 -5.31 2.47
CA CYS A 16 -16.72 -6.40 3.05
C CYS A 16 -17.71 -5.87 4.09
N THR A 17 -18.71 -6.66 4.46
CA THR A 17 -19.75 -6.29 5.45
C THR A 17 -19.15 -5.85 6.80
N ASN A 18 -17.98 -6.41 7.16
CA ASN A 18 -17.29 -6.13 8.42
C ASN A 18 -16.18 -5.06 8.30
N GLY A 19 -16.04 -4.40 7.15
CA GLY A 19 -15.10 -3.29 6.97
C GLY A 19 -14.36 -3.29 5.63
N ASN A 20 -13.50 -2.28 5.47
CA ASN A 20 -12.64 -2.15 4.30
C ASN A 20 -11.29 -2.80 4.56
N TYR A 21 -10.91 -3.74 3.71
CA TYR A 21 -9.64 -4.44 3.76
C TYR A 21 -8.74 -3.92 2.64
N VAL A 22 -7.50 -3.62 2.99
CA VAL A 22 -6.45 -3.23 2.03
C VAL A 22 -5.29 -4.19 2.21
N TRP A 23 -4.75 -4.68 1.11
CA TRP A 23 -3.55 -5.51 1.10
C TRP A 23 -2.60 -5.00 0.03
N CYS A 24 -1.31 -5.18 0.27
CA CYS A 24 -0.26 -4.86 -0.71
C CYS A 24 0.71 -6.03 -0.77
N ASN A 25 0.98 -6.49 -1.98
CA ASN A 25 1.97 -7.49 -2.30
C ASN A 25 3.19 -6.80 -2.91
N TYR A 26 4.37 -7.27 -2.53
CA TYR A 26 5.65 -6.72 -2.96
C TYR A 26 6.46 -7.80 -3.65
N ASN A 27 6.96 -7.52 -4.84
CA ASN A 27 7.90 -8.40 -5.51
C ASN A 27 9.32 -8.06 -5.03
N THR A 28 9.87 -8.91 -4.16
CA THR A 28 11.17 -8.70 -3.55
C THR A 28 11.83 -10.02 -3.14
N PRO A 29 13.17 -10.14 -3.22
CA PRO A 29 13.88 -11.34 -2.75
C PRO A 29 14.05 -11.38 -1.22
N VAL A 30 13.76 -10.29 -0.51
CA VAL A 30 13.91 -10.23 0.96
C VAL A 30 12.61 -10.54 1.67
N LYS A 31 12.69 -11.33 2.74
CA LYS A 31 11.50 -11.75 3.51
C LYS A 31 10.77 -10.57 4.18
N ASN A 32 11.51 -9.54 4.58
CA ASN A 32 10.99 -8.37 5.30
C ASN A 32 11.55 -7.07 4.67
N PRO A 33 11.08 -6.64 3.50
CA PRO A 33 11.51 -5.38 2.90
C PRO A 33 11.16 -4.20 3.82
N LYS A 34 12.04 -3.20 3.90
CA LYS A 34 11.71 -1.95 4.59
C LYS A 34 10.79 -1.12 3.69
N ILE A 35 9.54 -0.96 4.12
CA ILE A 35 8.55 -0.18 3.37
C ILE A 35 8.12 0.97 4.25
N ALA A 36 8.32 2.19 3.74
CA ALA A 36 7.89 3.38 4.45
C ALA A 36 6.37 3.34 4.58
N LYS A 37 5.87 3.50 5.81
CA LYS A 37 4.46 3.78 6.02
C LYS A 37 4.13 5.09 5.30
N ILE A 38 3.00 5.16 4.62
CA ILE A 38 2.48 6.46 4.17
C ILE A 38 2.19 7.24 5.45
N ALA A 39 3.07 8.19 5.76
CA ALA A 39 2.96 9.08 6.90
C ALA A 39 2.58 10.47 6.37
N GLY A 40 1.60 11.11 7.00
CA GLY A 40 1.19 12.48 6.64
C GLY A 40 0.06 12.59 5.61
N MET A 41 -0.67 11.50 5.32
CA MET A 41 -1.86 11.56 4.46
C MET A 41 -3.01 10.79 5.11
N SER A 42 -4.13 11.47 5.30
CA SER A 42 -5.39 10.87 5.73
C SER A 42 -5.98 9.98 4.63
N LYS A 43 -6.88 9.07 5.02
CA LYS A 43 -7.61 8.22 4.06
C LYS A 43 -8.37 9.03 3.00
N VAL A 44 -8.87 10.22 3.36
CA VAL A 44 -9.62 11.10 2.47
C VAL A 44 -8.70 11.70 1.40
N GLU A 45 -7.53 12.20 1.80
CA GLU A 45 -6.52 12.74 0.88
C GLU A 45 -6.00 11.67 -0.07
N LEU A 46 -5.77 10.45 0.43
CA LEU A 46 -5.37 9.32 -0.41
C LEU A 46 -6.44 9.01 -1.46
N LYS A 47 -7.72 8.93 -1.06
CA LYS A 47 -8.81 8.67 -1.99
C LYS A 47 -8.89 9.74 -3.08
N ALA A 48 -8.77 11.02 -2.71
CA ALA A 48 -8.80 12.13 -3.66
C ALA A 48 -7.67 12.04 -4.70
N SER A 49 -6.46 11.63 -4.30
CA SER A 49 -5.32 11.49 -5.22
C SER A 49 -5.45 10.35 -6.25
N LEU A 50 -6.27 9.34 -5.96
CA LEU A 50 -6.43 8.14 -6.80
C LEU A 50 -7.61 8.22 -7.77
N THR A 51 -8.51 9.19 -7.57
CA THR A 51 -9.73 9.37 -8.37
C THR A 51 -9.69 10.61 -9.26
N ALA A 52 -8.54 11.28 -9.34
CA ALA A 52 -8.31 12.43 -10.20
C ALA A 52 -7.92 12.00 -11.63
#